data_AF-A0A938QF17-F1
#
_entry.id   AF-A0A938QF17-F1
#
_cell.length_a   1.000
_cell.length_b   1.000
_cell.length_c   1.000
_cell.angle_alpha   90.00
_cell.angle_beta   90.00
_cell.angle_gamma   90.00
#
_symmetry.space_group_name_H-M   'P 1'
#
loop_
_entity.id
_entity.type
_entity.pdbx_description
1 polymer ?
#
loop_
_entity_poly.entity_id
_entity_poly.type
_entity_poly.pdbx_seq_one_letter_code
_entity_poly.pdbx_strand_id
1 'polypeptide(L)'
;MMKQFIAALLIVASSGASAWSQAGKPSSAAELATYVAADREKVLYEGAKKEGKLVWYTTLATDQNKTISSIFEKKHPGVAVDTYRTGSSALAQRLRTEAKARAIPPTPLRRLPAA
;
A
#
# COMPACT_ATOMS: atom_id res chain seq x y z
N MET A 1 25.19 45.34 35.79
CA MET A 1 26.26 45.93 34.96
C MET A 1 27.56 45.20 35.25
N MET A 2 28.48 45.16 34.27
CA MET A 2 29.76 44.42 34.19
C MET A 2 29.60 43.00 33.65
N LYS A 3 30.30 42.55 32.61
CA LYS A 3 31.01 43.19 31.49
C LYS A 3 31.27 42.03 30.52
N GLN A 4 30.91 42.20 29.25
CA GLN A 4 31.29 41.31 28.16
C GLN A 4 32.82 41.24 28.06
N PHE A 5 33.42 40.12 27.64
CA PHE A 5 34.54 40.06 26.68
C PHE A 5 34.95 38.59 26.36
N ILE A 6 34.79 38.20 25.07
CA ILE A 6 35.75 37.48 24.18
C ILE A 6 36.11 36.02 24.53
N ALA A 7 36.31 35.05 23.62
CA ALA A 7 35.99 34.68 22.23
C ALA A 7 36.78 33.37 21.96
N ALA A 8 36.56 32.75 20.79
CA ALA A 8 37.25 31.59 20.18
C ALA A 8 36.65 30.20 20.53
N LEU A 9 35.87 29.53 19.67
CA LEU A 9 36.05 29.09 18.25
C LEU A 9 37.06 27.93 18.09
N LEU A 10 36.57 26.68 17.98
CA LEU A 10 36.81 25.68 16.90
C LEU A 10 36.70 24.20 17.35
N ILE A 11 35.60 23.59 16.91
CA ILE A 11 35.44 22.28 16.23
C ILE A 11 36.19 21.04 16.78
N VAL A 12 35.41 20.05 17.22
CA VAL A 12 35.62 18.65 16.81
C VAL A 12 34.31 18.07 16.29
N ALA A 13 34.34 17.72 15.01
CA ALA A 13 33.35 16.90 14.33
C ALA A 13 33.59 15.42 14.66
N SER A 14 32.52 14.67 14.89
CA SER A 14 32.54 13.22 14.64
C SER A 14 31.11 12.69 14.62
N SER A 15 30.56 12.66 13.40
CA SER A 15 30.11 11.41 12.77
C SER A 15 29.40 10.41 13.68
N GLY A 16 28.21 10.76 14.12
CA GLY A 16 27.13 9.79 14.27
C GLY A 16 26.18 10.02 13.11
N ALA A 17 26.44 9.41 11.95
CA ALA A 17 25.42 9.28 10.93
C ALA A 17 24.31 8.37 11.50
N SER A 18 23.44 8.94 12.32
CA SER A 18 22.07 8.44 12.49
C SER A 18 21.27 8.80 11.23
N ALA A 19 21.83 8.50 10.06
CA ALA A 19 21.04 8.22 8.89
C ALA A 19 20.70 6.74 8.97
N TRP A 20 19.87 6.37 9.95
CA TRP A 20 18.82 5.43 9.60
C TRP A 20 18.12 6.11 8.43
N SER A 21 18.44 5.65 7.24
CA SER A 21 17.61 5.87 6.07
C SER A 21 16.24 5.36 6.50
N GLN A 22 15.42 6.26 7.01
CA GLN A 22 14.00 6.07 7.12
C GLN A 22 13.58 6.07 5.66
N ALA A 23 13.73 4.92 5.00
CA ALA A 23 12.95 4.61 3.83
C ALA A 23 11.52 4.84 4.30
N GLY A 24 11.01 6.03 3.98
CA GLY A 24 9.73 6.49 4.49
C GLY A 24 8.70 5.43 4.13
N LYS A 25 7.79 5.12 5.06
CA LYS A 25 6.64 4.29 4.71
C LYS A 25 6.03 4.87 3.43
N PRO A 26 5.74 4.03 2.43
CA PRO A 26 5.27 4.50 1.13
C PRO A 26 4.07 5.42 1.33
N SER A 27 4.21 6.65 0.85
CA SER A 27 3.24 7.74 1.07
C SER A 27 2.27 7.90 -0.10
N SER A 28 2.63 7.34 -1.26
CA SER A 28 1.81 7.31 -2.46
C SER A 28 1.56 5.87 -2.91
N ALA A 29 0.48 5.63 -3.67
CA ALA A 29 0.23 4.29 -4.21
C ALA A 29 1.32 3.84 -5.20
N ALA A 30 2.02 4.78 -5.85
CA ALA A 30 3.13 4.47 -6.76
C ALA A 30 4.34 3.95 -5.99
N GLU A 31 4.69 4.58 -4.87
CA GLU A 31 5.72 4.08 -3.94
C GLU A 31 5.31 2.73 -3.34
N LEU A 32 4.05 2.59 -2.92
CA LEU A 32 3.55 1.34 -2.33
C LEU A 32 3.63 0.16 -3.32
N ALA A 33 3.45 0.41 -4.61
CA ALA A 33 3.55 -0.61 -5.65
C ALA A 33 4.98 -1.20 -5.73
N THR A 34 6.00 -0.35 -5.66
CA THR A 34 7.42 -0.75 -5.75
C THR A 34 8.08 -1.03 -4.40
N TYR A 35 7.37 -0.85 -3.29
CA TYR A 35 7.88 -1.00 -1.93
C TYR A 35 8.20 -2.46 -1.55
N VAL A 36 9.48 -2.85 -1.48
CA VAL A 36 9.92 -4.25 -1.27
C VAL A 36 10.64 -4.49 0.07
N ALA A 37 10.36 -3.69 1.09
CA ALA A 37 10.95 -3.89 2.42
C ALA A 37 10.37 -5.11 3.17
N ALA A 38 11.08 -5.56 4.20
CA ALA A 38 10.70 -6.74 5.01
C ALA A 38 9.33 -6.58 5.71
N ASP A 39 8.90 -5.35 5.98
CA ASP A 39 7.61 -5.01 6.62
C ASP A 39 6.47 -4.74 5.63
N ARG A 40 6.65 -5.02 4.33
CA ARG A 40 5.63 -4.78 3.28
C ARG A 40 4.26 -5.36 3.64
N GLU A 41 4.20 -6.61 4.13
CA GLU A 41 2.92 -7.24 4.51
C GLU A 41 2.22 -6.46 5.62
N LYS A 42 2.97 -6.00 6.63
CA LYS A 42 2.43 -5.18 7.72
C LYS A 42 1.88 -3.85 7.19
N VAL A 43 2.63 -3.16 6.35
CA VAL A 43 2.21 -1.88 5.75
C VAL A 43 0.93 -2.05 4.93
N LEU A 44 0.86 -3.07 4.07
CA LEU A 44 -0.32 -3.35 3.25
C LEU A 44 -1.54 -3.71 4.11
N TYR A 45 -1.35 -4.54 5.13
CA TYR A 45 -2.44 -4.96 6.00
C TYR A 45 -2.96 -3.80 6.87
N GLU A 46 -2.09 -2.96 7.43
CA GLU A 46 -2.50 -1.75 8.16
C GLU A 46 -3.32 -0.80 7.27
N GLY A 47 -2.94 -0.65 6.00
CA GLY A 47 -3.71 0.10 5.01
C GLY A 47 -5.07 -0.54 4.72
N ALA A 48 -5.08 -1.83 4.38
CA ALA A 48 -6.30 -2.57 4.07
C ALA A 48 -7.28 -2.58 5.25
N LYS A 49 -6.80 -2.66 6.50
CA LYS A 49 -7.64 -2.61 7.69
C LYS A 49 -8.29 -1.24 7.91
N LYS A 50 -7.64 -0.15 7.50
CA LYS A 50 -8.24 1.20 7.51
C LYS A 50 -9.35 1.32 6.46
N GLU A 51 -9.19 0.67 5.31
CA GLU A 51 -10.20 0.62 4.25
C GLU A 51 -11.34 -0.37 4.58
N GLY A 52 -11.05 -1.42 5.34
CA GLY A 52 -12.01 -2.38 5.91
C GLY A 52 -12.55 -3.43 4.92
N LYS A 53 -12.31 -3.26 3.61
CA LYS A 53 -12.88 -4.15 2.57
C LYS A 53 -11.94 -4.33 1.37
N LEU A 54 -11.79 -5.58 0.94
CA LEU A 54 -11.16 -5.98 -0.32
C LEU A 54 -12.23 -6.39 -1.32
N VAL A 55 -12.27 -5.73 -2.48
CA VAL A 55 -13.14 -6.15 -3.60
C VAL A 55 -12.38 -7.14 -4.50
N TRP A 56 -12.91 -8.36 -4.63
CA TRP A 56 -12.29 -9.46 -5.37
C TRP A 56 -13.07 -9.78 -6.64
N TYR A 57 -12.52 -9.36 -7.78
CA TYR A 57 -13.03 -9.65 -9.11
C TYR A 57 -12.54 -11.00 -9.62
N THR A 58 -13.45 -11.93 -9.96
CA THR A 58 -13.07 -13.33 -10.23
C THR A 58 -14.01 -14.05 -11.18
N THR A 59 -13.50 -15.09 -11.84
CA THR A 59 -14.26 -16.04 -12.67
C THR A 59 -14.33 -17.42 -12.04
N LEU A 60 -13.64 -17.65 -10.92
CA LEU A 60 -13.58 -18.95 -10.23
C LEU A 60 -14.97 -19.40 -9.78
N ALA A 61 -15.10 -20.69 -9.48
CA ALA A 61 -16.34 -21.25 -8.95
C ALA A 61 -16.70 -20.62 -7.60
N THR A 62 -18.00 -20.51 -7.30
CA THR A 62 -18.49 -19.87 -6.07
C THR A 62 -17.88 -20.47 -4.80
N ASP A 63 -17.75 -21.80 -4.72
CA ASP A 63 -17.24 -22.46 -3.52
C ASP A 63 -15.73 -22.26 -3.35
N GLN A 64 -14.98 -22.17 -4.44
CA GLN A 64 -13.57 -21.78 -4.40
C GLN A 64 -13.41 -20.36 -3.87
N ASN A 65 -14.22 -19.41 -4.37
CA ASN A 65 -14.18 -18.03 -3.88
C ASN A 65 -14.53 -17.95 -2.39
N LYS A 66 -15.59 -18.63 -1.93
CA LYS A 66 -15.94 -18.69 -0.50
C LYS A 66 -14.79 -19.21 0.37
N THR A 67 -14.12 -20.25 -0.11
CA THR A 67 -12.97 -20.84 0.60
C THR A 67 -11.81 -19.85 0.70
N ILE A 68 -11.46 -19.20 -0.43
CA ILE A 68 -10.40 -18.18 -0.47
C ILE A 68 -10.74 -16.99 0.43
N SER A 69 -11.96 -16.45 0.34
CA SER A 69 -12.42 -15.35 1.19
C SER A 69 -12.34 -15.71 2.68
N SER A 70 -12.82 -16.90 3.06
CA SER A 70 -12.78 -17.34 4.47
C SER A 70 -11.35 -17.47 5.01
N ILE A 71 -10.43 -18.02 4.21
CA ILE A 71 -9.02 -18.14 4.61
C ILE A 71 -8.39 -16.75 4.74
N PHE A 72 -8.65 -15.86 3.78
CA PHE A 72 -8.13 -14.50 3.80
C PHE A 72 -8.63 -13.71 5.02
N GLU A 73 -9.94 -13.72 5.28
CA GLU A 73 -10.54 -13.00 6.41
C GLU A 73 -10.05 -13.52 7.77
N LYS A 74 -9.80 -14.84 7.88
CA LYS A 74 -9.19 -15.43 9.08
C LYS A 74 -7.73 -14.99 9.27
N LYS A 75 -6.94 -14.94 8.19
CA LYS A 75 -5.54 -14.50 8.23
C LYS A 75 -5.41 -12.98 8.45
N HIS A 76 -6.38 -12.21 7.97
CA HIS A 76 -6.37 -10.75 8.00
C HIS A 76 -7.65 -10.17 8.66
N PRO A 77 -7.82 -10.32 9.99
CA PRO A 77 -8.99 -9.83 10.70
C PRO A 77 -9.26 -8.32 10.52
N GLY A 78 -10.50 -7.96 10.20
CA GLY A 78 -10.90 -6.56 9.97
C GLY A 78 -10.74 -6.09 8.52
N VAL A 79 -10.48 -7.01 7.58
CA VAL A 79 -10.60 -6.77 6.14
C VAL A 79 -11.60 -7.77 5.57
N ALA A 80 -12.82 -7.33 5.26
CA ALA A 80 -13.85 -8.17 4.65
C ALA A 80 -13.59 -8.39 3.15
N VAL A 81 -13.95 -9.55 2.59
CA VAL A 81 -13.79 -9.82 1.16
C VAL A 81 -15.15 -9.76 0.44
N ASP A 82 -15.29 -8.78 -0.45
CA ASP A 82 -16.46 -8.56 -1.30
C ASP A 82 -16.20 -9.16 -2.69
N THR A 83 -16.78 -10.32 -2.96
CA THR A 83 -16.51 -11.06 -4.20
C THR A 83 -17.48 -10.65 -5.30
N TYR A 84 -16.95 -10.10 -6.39
CA TYR A 84 -17.69 -9.92 -7.64
C TYR A 84 -17.33 -11.02 -8.63
N ARG A 85 -18.24 -11.98 -8.80
CA ARG A 85 -18.07 -13.11 -9.70
C ARG A 85 -18.89 -12.93 -10.98
N THR A 86 -18.23 -13.04 -12.13
CA THR A 86 -18.92 -13.10 -13.43
C THR A 86 -18.07 -13.87 -14.45
N GLY A 87 -18.62 -14.11 -15.65
CA GLY A 87 -17.88 -14.73 -16.75
C GLY A 87 -16.78 -13.80 -17.31
N SER A 88 -15.73 -14.37 -17.90
CA SER A 88 -14.54 -13.62 -18.34
C SER A 88 -14.84 -12.45 -19.28
N SER A 89 -15.77 -12.63 -20.23
CA SER A 89 -16.16 -11.57 -21.19
C SER A 89 -16.84 -10.39 -20.51
N ALA A 90 -17.82 -10.67 -19.63
CA ALA A 90 -18.52 -9.67 -18.84
C ALA A 90 -17.57 -8.97 -17.87
N LEU A 91 -16.65 -9.71 -17.25
CA LEU A 91 -15.65 -9.14 -16.35
C LEU A 91 -14.72 -8.19 -17.10
N ALA A 92 -14.22 -8.60 -18.26
CA ALA A 92 -13.37 -7.76 -19.09
C ALA A 92 -14.09 -6.49 -19.58
N GLN A 93 -15.38 -6.60 -19.94
CA GLN A 93 -16.19 -5.44 -20.29
C GLN A 93 -16.34 -4.48 -19.11
N ARG A 94 -16.65 -4.99 -17.92
CA ARG A 94 -16.74 -4.18 -16.70
C ARG A 94 -15.44 -3.46 -16.39
N LEU A 95 -14.30 -4.15 -16.42
CA LEU A 95 -12.98 -3.56 -16.20
C LEU A 95 -12.71 -2.40 -17.18
N ARG A 96 -13.03 -2.58 -18.47
CA ARG A 96 -12.89 -1.50 -19.46
C ARG A 96 -13.80 -0.31 -19.16
N THR A 97 -15.04 -0.56 -18.75
CA THR A 97 -15.99 0.50 -18.38
C THR A 97 -15.53 1.26 -17.14
N GLU A 98 -15.12 0.56 -16.08
CA GLU A 98 -14.60 1.16 -14.86
C GLU A 98 -13.31 1.95 -15.12
N ALA A 99 -12.44 1.45 -16.00
CA ALA A 99 -11.22 2.15 -16.42
C ALA A 99 -11.53 3.50 -17.07
N LYS A 100 -12.47 3.50 -18.04
CA LYS A 100 -12.91 4.73 -18.73
C LYS A 100 -13.57 5.71 -17.76
N ALA A 101 -14.38 5.20 -16.83
CA ALA A 101 -15.06 6.01 -15.82
C ALA A 101 -14.14 6.50 -14.69
N ARG A 102 -12.84 6.16 -14.70
CA ARG A 102 -11.89 6.36 -13.58
C ARG A 102 -12.38 5.75 -12.25
N ALA A 103 -13.31 4.79 -12.31
CA ALA A 103 -14.04 4.22 -11.19
C ALA A 103 -13.56 2.82 -10.78
N ILE A 104 -12.43 2.34 -11.36
CA ILE A 104 -11.74 1.18 -10.79
C ILE A 104 -11.42 1.54 -9.34
N PRO A 105 -11.74 0.66 -8.36
CA PRO A 105 -11.25 0.81 -6.99
C PRO A 105 -9.76 1.16 -7.02
N PRO A 106 -9.26 2.00 -6.10
CA PRO A 106 -7.88 2.49 -6.14
C PRO A 106 -6.87 1.35 -5.90
N THR A 107 -6.67 0.49 -6.89
CA THR A 107 -5.62 -0.50 -6.92
C THR A 107 -4.36 0.20 -7.44
N PRO A 108 -3.18 0.03 -6.80
CA PRO A 108 -1.93 0.71 -7.17
C PRO A 108 -1.51 0.53 -8.65
N LEU A 109 -2.05 -0.47 -9.35
CA LEU A 109 -1.67 -0.85 -10.71
C LEU A 109 -1.97 0.20 -11.79
N ARG A 110 -2.76 1.24 -11.51
CA ARG A 110 -3.06 2.32 -12.48
C ARG A 110 -1.87 3.25 -12.74
N ARG A 111 -0.85 3.25 -11.87
CA ARG A 111 0.32 4.15 -11.95
C ARG A 111 1.63 3.44 -12.32
N LEU A 112 1.56 2.25 -12.90
CA LEU A 112 2.73 1.68 -13.56
C LEU A 112 2.85 2.31 -14.95
N PRO A 113 3.98 2.96 -15.28
CA PRO A 113 4.24 3.32 -16.67
C PRO A 113 4.20 2.05 -17.50
N ALA A 114 3.56 2.10 -18.66
CA ALA A 114 3.69 1.04 -19.65
C ALA A 114 5.18 0.91 -19.98
N ALA A 115 5.75 -0.26 -19.73
CA ALA A 115 7.07 -0.63 -20.24
C ALA A 115 6.99 -0.79 -21.76
#